data_AF-A0A536J6R9-F1
#
_entry.id   AF-A0A536J6R9-F1
#
_cell.length_a   1.000
_cell.length_b   1.000
_cell.length_c   1.000
_cell.angle_alpha   90.00
_cell.angle_beta   90.00
_cell.angle_gamma   90.00
#
_symmetry.space_group_name_H-M   'P 1'
#
loop_
_entity.id
_entity.type
_entity.pdbx_description
1 polymer ?
#
loop_
_entity_poly.entity_id
_entity_poly.type
_entity_poly.pdbx_seq_one_letter_code
_entity_poly.pdbx_strand_id
1 'polypeptide(L)' 'IEGLDDEKVEQAFVEAGAVQCGFCTPGLVVAAHDLLQRVPRPTDAQIREALAGNICRCTGYAKIIAAVHMAAGSA' A
#
# COMPACT_ATOMS: atom_id res chain seq x y z
N ILE A 1 1.26 -9.58 6.68
CA ILE A 1 0.12 -9.02 7.42
C ILE A 1 0.23 -9.45 8.87
N GLU A 2 0.15 -10.75 9.07
CA GLU A 2 0.12 -11.53 10.31
C GLU A 2 1.30 -11.32 11.27
N GLY A 3 2.42 -10.78 10.79
CA GLY A 3 3.61 -10.46 11.60
C GLY A 3 3.99 -8.99 11.59
N LEU A 4 3.14 -8.11 11.04
CA LEU A 4 3.33 -6.66 11.14
C LEU A 4 2.70 -6.17 12.44
N ASP A 5 3.40 -5.32 13.18
CA ASP A 5 2.92 -4.81 14.47
C ASP A 5 1.83 -3.71 14.35
N ASP A 6 1.48 -3.29 13.13
CA ASP A 6 0.48 -2.24 12.85
C ASP A 6 -0.33 -2.58 11.59
N GLU A 7 -1.66 -2.56 11.73
CA GLU A 7 -2.64 -2.90 10.69
C GLU A 7 -3.05 -1.71 9.79
N LYS A 8 -2.54 -0.49 10.02
CA LYS A 8 -2.95 0.72 9.27
C LYS A 8 -2.91 0.57 7.75
N VAL A 9 -1.87 -0.09 7.22
CA VAL A 9 -1.73 -0.29 5.77
C VAL A 9 -2.80 -1.24 5.26
N GLU A 10 -3.11 -2.30 6.01
CA GLU A 10 -4.10 -3.29 5.63
C GLU A 10 -5.50 -2.69 5.63
N GLN A 11 -5.83 -1.97 6.70
CA GLN A 11 -7.09 -1.27 6.84
C GLN A 11 -7.28 -0.25 5.70
N ALA A 12 -6.25 0.55 5.41
CA ALA A 12 -6.31 1.51 4.30
C ALA A 12 -6.49 0.83 2.93
N PHE A 13 -5.88 -0.34 2.70
CA PHE A 13 -6.07 -1.09 1.46
C PHE A 13 -7.51 -1.59 1.31
N VAL A 14 -8.13 -2.04 2.40
CA VAL A 14 -9.54 -2.44 2.41
C VAL A 14 -10.44 -1.23 2.15
N GLU A 15 -10.26 -0.14 2.90
CA GLU A 15 -11.09 1.07 2.81
C GLU A 15 -10.99 1.77 1.45
N ALA A 16 -9.79 1.84 0.87
CA ALA A 16 -9.59 2.44 -0.44
C ALA A 16 -10.12 1.56 -1.60
N GLY A 17 -10.50 0.30 -1.34
CA GLY A 17 -10.84 -0.67 -2.39
C GLY A 17 -9.62 -1.07 -3.22
N ALA A 18 -8.44 -1.13 -2.59
CA ALA A 18 -7.18 -1.52 -3.22
C ALA A 18 -6.99 -3.04 -3.35
N VAL A 19 -8.04 -3.82 -3.04
CA VAL A 19 -8.04 -5.29 -3.10
C VAL A 19 -9.14 -5.78 -4.03
N GLN A 20 -8.79 -6.65 -4.97
CA GLN A 20 -9.75 -7.41 -5.80
C GLN A 20 -9.51 -8.91 -5.62
N CYS A 21 -8.68 -9.54 -6.46
CA CYS A 21 -8.37 -10.97 -6.32
C CYS A 21 -7.52 -11.31 -5.08
N GLY A 22 -6.91 -10.32 -4.44
CA GLY A 22 -6.13 -10.47 -3.21
C GLY A 22 -4.72 -11.05 -3.35
N PHE A 23 -4.39 -11.70 -4.48
CA PHE A 23 -3.13 -12.44 -4.61
C PHE A 23 -1.87 -11.58 -4.44
N CYS A 24 -1.86 -10.36 -4.98
CA CYS A 24 -0.73 -9.44 -4.87
C CYS A 24 -0.73 -8.62 -3.57
N THR A 25 -1.81 -8.66 -2.79
CA THR A 25 -2.00 -7.77 -1.63
C THR A 25 -0.92 -7.95 -0.56
N PRO A 26 -0.50 -9.17 -0.17
CA PRO A 26 0.54 -9.33 0.85
C PRO A 26 1.85 -8.64 0.50
N GLY A 27 2.32 -8.76 -0.75
CA GLY A 27 3.55 -8.10 -1.22
C GLY A 27 3.43 -6.58 -1.22
N LEU A 28 2.29 -6.05 -1.66
CA LEU A 28 2.00 -4.62 -1.66
C LEU A 28 1.95 -4.03 -0.24
N VAL A 29 1.29 -4.73 0.69
CA VAL A 29 1.16 -4.29 2.09
C VAL A 29 2.54 -4.23 2.76
N VAL A 30 3.35 -5.28 2.60
CA VAL A 30 4.71 -5.32 3.19
C VAL A 30 5.59 -4.21 2.61
N ALA A 31 5.57 -4.00 1.29
CA ALA A 31 6.35 -2.94 0.64
C ALA A 31 5.88 -1.53 1.06
N ALA A 32 4.57 -1.30 1.16
CA ALA A 32 4.01 -0.05 1.63
C ALA A 32 4.34 0.21 3.11
N HIS A 33 4.27 -0.82 3.96
CA HIS A 33 4.68 -0.72 5.36
C HIS A 33 6.16 -0.30 5.49
N ASP A 34 7.07 -1.00 4.79
CA ASP A 34 8.50 -0.66 4.77
C ASP A 34 8.78 0.74 4.20
N LEU A 35 8.02 1.19 3.19
CA LEU A 35 8.07 2.58 2.73
C LEU A 35 7.71 3.55 3.85
N LEU A 36 6.57 3.35 4.53
CA LEU A 36 6.05 4.30 5.52
C LEU A 36 6.89 4.35 6.80
N GLN A 37 7.58 3.27 7.17
CA GLN A 37 8.57 3.29 8.25
C GLN A 37 9.75 4.23 7.95
N ARG A 38 10.14 4.36 6.67
CA ARG A 38 11.29 5.19 6.24
C ARG A 38 10.87 6.58 5.80
N VAL A 39 9.69 6.70 5.19
CA VAL A 39 9.14 7.94 4.63
C VAL A 39 7.67 8.08 5.08
N PRO A 40 7.41 8.65 6.26
CA PRO A 40 6.06 8.71 6.83
C PRO A 40 5.03 9.50 6.01
N ARG A 41 5.48 10.38 5.12
CA ARG A 41 4.63 11.15 4.18
C ARG A 41 5.21 11.07 2.78
N PRO A 42 5.05 9.94 2.07
CA PRO A 42 5.68 9.73 0.79
C PRO A 42 4.94 10.50 -0.32
N THR A 43 5.67 10.93 -1.33
CA THR A 43 5.09 11.44 -2.59
C THR A 43 4.65 10.30 -3.50
N ASP A 44 3.79 10.57 -4.48
CA ASP A 44 3.40 9.59 -5.52
C ASP A 44 4.59 8.91 -6.19
N ALA A 45 5.66 9.67 -6.47
CA ALA A 45 6.86 9.14 -7.10
C ALA A 45 7.56 8.11 -6.19
N GLN A 46 7.66 8.40 -4.89
CA GLN A 46 8.25 7.48 -3.91
C GLN A 46 7.38 6.23 -3.71
N ILE A 47 6.05 6.38 -3.70
CA ILE A 47 5.13 5.25 -3.63
C ILE A 47 5.30 4.36 -4.87
N ARG A 48 5.33 4.93 -6.06
CA ARG A 48 5.48 4.17 -7.31
C ARG A 48 6.81 3.42 -7.36
N GLU A 49 7.89 4.07 -6.95
CA GLU A 49 9.21 3.45 -6.91
C GLU A 49 9.24 2.28 -5.92
N ALA A 50 8.76 2.48 -4.69
CA ALA A 50 8.72 1.44 -3.67
C ALA A 50 7.85 0.23 -4.08
N LEU A 51 6.82 0.46 -4.89
CA LEU A 51 5.90 -0.57 -5.35
C LEU A 51 6.24 -1.13 -6.75
N ALA A 52 7.31 -0.69 -7.40
CA ALA A 52 7.62 -1.05 -8.79
C ALA A 52 7.82 -2.57 -9.00
N GLY A 53 8.28 -3.28 -7.97
CA GLY A 53 8.43 -4.74 -7.98
C GLY A 53 7.14 -5.54 -7.71
N ASN A 54 6.03 -4.87 -7.38
CA ASN A 54 4.76 -5.51 -7.01
C ASN A 54 3.75 -5.43 -8.16
N ILE A 55 3.50 -6.56 -8.82
CA ILE A 55 2.61 -6.62 -9.98
C ILE A 55 1.17 -6.93 -9.55
N CYS A 56 0.25 -6.05 -9.90
CA CYS A 56 -1.18 -6.24 -9.76
C CYS A 56 -1.88 -6.23 -11.13
N ARG A 57 -2.69 -7.25 -11.41
CA ARG A 57 -3.47 -7.33 -12.66
C ARG A 57 -4.87 -6.72 -12.55
N CYS A 58 -5.42 -6.63 -11.34
CA CYS A 58 -6.84 -6.38 -11.13
C CYS A 58 -7.17 -4.91 -10.84
N THR A 59 -6.38 -4.25 -9.99
CA THR A 59 -6.77 -2.94 -9.41
C THR A 59 -6.39 -1.73 -10.25
N GLY A 60 -5.44 -1.88 -11.18
CA GLY A 60 -4.92 -0.75 -11.96
C GLY A 60 -4.11 0.28 -11.15
N TYR A 61 -3.64 -0.08 -9.95
CA TYR A 61 -2.74 0.70 -9.07
C TYR A 61 -3.25 2.00 -8.48
N ALA A 62 -4.23 2.69 -9.07
CA ALA A 62 -4.71 3.98 -8.56
C ALA A 62 -5.21 3.89 -7.10
N LYS A 63 -5.99 2.85 -6.78
CA LYS A 63 -6.49 2.61 -5.42
C LYS A 63 -5.40 2.17 -4.43
N ILE A 64 -4.36 1.49 -4.92
CA ILE A 64 -3.20 1.12 -4.10
C ILE A 64 -2.44 2.38 -3.67
N ILE A 65 -2.18 3.31 -4.59
CA ILE A 65 -1.49 4.57 -4.27
C ILE A 65 -2.32 5.39 -3.27
N ALA A 66 -3.64 5.47 -3.47
CA ALA A 66 -4.55 6.13 -2.53
C ALA A 66 -4.52 5.49 -1.13
N ALA A 67 -4.47 4.16 -1.05
CA ALA A 67 -4.36 3.45 0.23
C ALA A 67 -3.07 3.78 0.98
N VAL A 68 -1.94 3.93 0.28
CA VAL A 68 -0.66 4.30 0.91
C VAL A 68 -0.72 5.72 1.50
N HIS A 69 -1.33 6.69 0.79
CA HIS A 69 -1.55 8.04 1.31
C HIS A 69 -2.49 8.06 2.52
N MET A 70 -3.55 7.26 2.47
CA MET A 70 -4.48 7.10 3.58
C MET A 70 -3.78 6.52 4.82
N ALA A 71 -2.96 5.48 4.66
CA ALA A 71 -2.16 4.91 5.73
C ALA A 71 -1.10 5.89 6.29
N ALA A 72 -0.59 6.80 5.45
CA ALA A 72 0.31 7.89 5.85
C ALA A 72 -0.39 9.03 6.61
N GLY A 73 -1.72 8.98 6.79
CA GLY A 73 -2.51 10.07 7.38
C GLY A 73 -2.50 11.35 6.54
N SER A 74 -2.29 11.21 5.23
CA SER A 74 -2.14 12.32 4.27
C SER A 74 -3.35 12.42 3.33
N ALA A 75 -4.57 12.30 3.88
CA ALA A 75 -5.82 12.38 3.14
C ALA A 75 -6.29 13.82 2.90
#